data_AF-A0A957EKY1-F1
#
_entry.id   AF-A0A957EKY1-F1
#
_cell.length_a   1.000
_cell.length_b   1.000
_cell.length_c   1.000
_cell.angle_alpha   90.00
_cell.angle_beta   90.00
_cell.angle_gamma   90.00
#
_symmetry.space_group_name_H-M   'P 1'
#
loop_
_entity.id
_entity.type
_entity.pdbx_description
1 polymer ?
#
loop_
_entity_poly.entity_id
_entity_poly.type
_entity_poly.pdbx_seq_one_letter_code
_entity_poly.pdbx_strand_id
1 'polypeptide(L)' 'TLPLHMLAQYLVAEIGCEVVLLGIQPVQLELGQPMSTAVAAAAAEVAAYLPSLFMAHPHPAPAALPCA' A
#
# COMPACT_ATOMS: atom_id res chain seq x y z
N THR A 1 15.07 -2.49 -11.91
CA THR A 1 14.22 -2.89 -10.77
C THR A 1 12.93 -3.50 -11.31
N LEU A 2 12.23 -4.33 -10.54
CA LEU A 2 10.90 -4.82 -10.92
C LEU A 2 9.89 -3.67 -10.83
N PRO A 3 9.09 -3.39 -11.87
CA PRO A 3 8.04 -2.39 -11.78
C PRO A 3 6.97 -2.78 -10.76
N LEU A 4 6.49 -1.82 -9.95
CA LEU A 4 5.50 -2.09 -8.90
C LEU A 4 4.18 -2.67 -9.44
N HIS A 5 3.77 -2.30 -10.65
CA HIS A 5 2.53 -2.82 -11.25
C HIS A 5 2.62 -4.33 -11.55
N MET A 6 3.81 -4.85 -11.88
CA MET A 6 4.00 -6.29 -12.11
C MET A 6 3.82 -7.08 -10.81
N LEU A 7 4.34 -6.55 -9.69
CA LEU A 7 4.13 -7.13 -8.37
C LEU A 7 2.64 -7.10 -7.99
N ALA A 8 1.96 -5.97 -8.20
CA ALA A 8 0.54 -5.83 -7.91
C ALA A 8 -0.30 -6.86 -8.69
N GLN A 9 -0.03 -7.03 -9.99
CA GLN A 9 -0.71 -8.01 -10.83
C GLN A 9 -0.53 -9.44 -10.33
N TYR A 10 0.70 -9.80 -9.93
CA TYR A 10 0.98 -11.11 -9.35
C TYR A 10 0.19 -11.35 -8.05
N LEU A 11 0.17 -10.38 -7.13
CA LEU A 11 -0.56 -10.52 -5.86
C LEU A 11 -2.06 -10.70 -6.08
N VAL A 12 -2.65 -9.94 -7.02
CA VAL A 12 -4.06 -10.08 -7.40
C VAL A 12 -4.33 -11.47 -8.00
N ALA A 13 -3.47 -11.94 -8.91
CA ALA A 13 -3.67 -13.20 -9.61
C ALA A 13 -3.49 -14.44 -8.70
N GLU A 14 -2.46 -14.45 -7.86
CA GLU A 14 -2.06 -15.64 -7.10
C GLU A 14 -2.66 -15.70 -5.69
N ILE A 15 -2.92 -14.54 -5.07
CA ILE A 15 -3.44 -14.45 -3.70
C ILE A 15 -4.93 -14.09 -3.72
N GLY A 16 -5.44 -13.50 -4.81
CA GLY A 16 -6.83 -13.06 -4.91
C GLY A 16 -7.15 -11.87 -4.01
N CYS A 17 -6.14 -11.06 -3.64
CA CYS A 17 -6.34 -9.88 -2.80
C CYS A 17 -6.55 -8.60 -3.63
N GLU A 18 -7.10 -7.57 -2.99
CA GLU A 18 -7.10 -6.21 -3.52
C GLU A 18 -5.79 -5.51 -3.17
N VAL A 19 -5.23 -4.75 -4.11
CA VAL A 19 -3.97 -4.01 -3.94
C VAL A 19 -4.22 -2.52 -4.15
N VAL A 20 -3.77 -1.71 -3.20
CA VAL A 20 -3.82 -0.24 -3.26
C VAL A 20 -2.41 0.31 -3.19
N LEU A 21 -2.11 1.31 -4.02
CA LEU A 21 -0.85 2.05 -4.00
C LEU A 21 -1.08 3.45 -3.42
N LEU A 22 -0.38 3.75 -2.32
CA LEU A 22 -0.37 5.07 -1.70
C LEU A 22 1.03 5.69 -1.83
N GLY A 23 1.13 6.81 -2.54
CA GLY A 23 2.37 7.55 -2.70
C GLY A 23 2.49 8.70 -1.70
N ILE A 24 3.69 8.90 -1.14
CA ILE A 24 4.07 10.12 -0.41
C ILE A 24 5.09 10.85 -1.27
N GLN A 25 4.81 12.13 -1.57
CA GLN A 25 5.70 12.94 -2.40
C GLN A 25 7.01 13.22 -1.66
N PRO A 26 8.17 12.86 -2.22
CA PRO A 26 9.46 13.19 -1.64
C PRO A 26 9.79 14.67 -1.84
N VAL A 27 10.50 15.25 -0.88
CA VAL A 27 11.14 16.57 -1.02
C VAL A 27 12.46 16.47 -1.80
N GLN A 28 13.18 15.37 -1.61
CA GLN A 28 14.51 15.12 -2.18
C GLN A 28 14.71 13.60 -2.35
N LEU A 29 15.63 13.18 -3.22
CA LEU A 29 15.85 11.76 -3.60
C LEU A 29 17.33 11.33 -3.54
N GLU A 30 18.20 12.21 -3.05
CA GLU A 30 19.64 12.02 -2.97
C GLU A 30 20.00 10.94 -1.95
N LEU A 31 20.91 10.06 -2.34
CA LEU A 31 21.37 8.99 -1.48
C LEU A 31 22.13 9.53 -0.26
N GLY A 32 21.90 8.91 0.90
CA GLY A 32 22.57 9.28 2.16
C GLY A 32 22.00 10.52 2.85
N GLN A 33 21.03 11.21 2.24
CA GLN A 33 20.35 12.31 2.89
C GLN A 33 19.26 11.80 3.85
N PRO A 34 19.02 12.50 4.98
CA PRO A 34 17.94 12.15 5.87
C PRO A 34 16.58 12.44 5.24
N MET A 35 15.55 11.76 5.75
CA MET A 35 14.17 12.05 5.41
C MET A 35 13.77 13.44 5.91
N SER A 36 13.09 14.22 5.07
CA SER A 36 12.58 15.54 5.46
C SER A 36 11.50 15.43 6.54
N THR A 37 11.35 16.47 7.35
CA THR A 37 10.30 16.56 8.38
C THR A 37 8.90 16.47 7.79
N ALA A 38 8.66 17.05 6.61
CA ALA A 38 7.38 17.00 5.91
C ALA A 38 6.99 15.58 5.49
N VAL A 39 7.94 14.82 4.94
CA VAL A 39 7.71 13.41 4.55
C VAL A 39 7.51 12.54 5.79
N ALA A 40 8.26 12.79 6.87
CA ALA A 40 8.10 12.08 8.14
C ALA A 40 6.71 12.29 8.74
N ALA A 41 6.22 13.54 8.74
CA ALA A 41 4.88 13.88 9.20
C ALA A 41 3.79 13.20 8.34
N ALA A 42 3.90 13.26 7.01
CA ALA A 42 2.95 12.60 6.12
C ALA A 42 2.90 11.08 6.33
N ALA A 43 4.06 10.43 6.53
CA ALA A 43 4.12 9.00 6.84
C ALA A 43 3.46 8.68 8.19
N ALA A 44 3.68 9.51 9.21
CA ALA A 44 3.06 9.34 10.53
C ALA A 44 1.53 9.50 10.48
N GLU A 45 1.03 10.48 9.74
CA GLU A 45 -0.40 10.70 9.54
C GLU A 45 -1.07 9.53 8.83
N VAL A 46 -0.45 9.03 7.76
CA VAL A 46 -0.93 7.83 7.05
C VAL A 46 -0.96 6.63 7.98
N ALA A 47 0.12 6.37 8.72
CA ALA A 47 0.19 5.24 9.64
C ALA A 47 -0.88 5.31 10.74
N ALA A 48 -1.17 6.51 11.26
CA ALA A 48 -2.24 6.73 12.23
C ALA A 48 -3.64 6.53 11.64
N TYR A 49 -3.83 6.85 10.35
CA TYR A 49 -5.12 6.74 9.68
C TYR A 49 -5.46 5.32 9.19
N LEU A 50 -4.47 4.54 8.76
CA LEU A 50 -4.67 3.20 8.17
C LEU A 50 -5.58 2.27 9.00
N PRO A 51 -5.46 2.17 10.35
CA PRO A 51 -6.34 1.32 11.15
C PRO A 51 -7.83 1.69 11.00
N SER A 52 -8.15 2.97 10.84
CA SER A 52 -9.53 3.42 10.71
C SER A 52 -10.21 2.93 9.42
N LEU A 53 -9.44 2.77 8.34
CA LEU A 53 -9.94 2.22 7.07
C LEU A 53 -10.35 0.75 7.19
N PHE A 54 -9.56 -0.05 7.90
CA PHE A 54 -9.84 -1.47 8.09
C PHE A 54 -10.97 -1.72 9.09
N MET A 55 -11.24 -0.78 10.00
CA MET A 55 -12.38 -0.88 10.93
C MET A 55 -13.69 -0.37 10.32
N ALA A 56 -13.65 0.56 9.37
CA ALA A 56 -14.83 1.14 8.71
C ALA A 56 -15.35 0.31 7.52
N HIS A 57 -14.51 -0.55 6.93
CA HIS A 57 -14.89 -1.45 5.85
C HIS A 57 -14.57 -2.91 6.23
N PRO A 58 -15.53 -3.68 6.77
CA PRO A 58 -15.36 -5.12 6.86
C PRO A 58 -15.17 -5.68 5.45
N HIS A 59 -14.06 -6.39 5.24
CA HIS A 59 -13.74 -7.06 3.98
C HIS A 59 -14.96 -7.91 3.54
N PRO A 60 -15.54 -7.73 2.34
CA PRO A 60 -16.56 -8.65 1.84
C PRO A 60 -15.91 -10.03 1.74
N ALA A 61 -16.44 -11.04 2.44
CA ALA A 61 -15.86 -12.38 2.47
C ALA A 61 -15.40 -12.80 1.05
N PRO A 62 -14.17 -13.35 0.90
CA PRO A 62 -13.65 -13.69 -0.42
C PRO A 62 -14.68 -14.55 -1.15
N ALA A 63 -15.06 -14.13 -2.37
CA ALA A 63 -15.88 -14.96 -3.24
C ALA A 63 -15.13 -16.28 -3.38
N ALA A 64 -15.73 -17.37 -2.88
CA ALA A 64 -15.13 -18.69 -2.87
C ALA A 64 -14.54 -18.98 -4.26
N LEU A 65 -13.22 -19.17 -4.32
CA LEU A 65 -12.56 -19.65 -5.53
C LEU A 65 -13.26 -20.95 -5.95
N PRO A 66 -13.78 -21.07 -7.19
CA PRO A 66 -14.30 -22.34 -7.65
C PRO A 66 -13.14 -23.34 -7.66
N CYS A 67 -13.27 -24.41 -6.88
CA CYS A 67 -12.37 -25.56 -6.96
C CYS A 67 -12.37 -26.06 -8.41
N ALA A 68 -11.23 -25.92 -9.09
CA ALA A 68 -10.95 -26.54 -10.37
C ALA A 68 -10.07 -27.78 -10.16
#